data_AF-A0AAV2S276-F1
#
_entry.id   AF-A0AAV2S276-F1
#
_cell.length_a   1.000
_cell.length_b   1.000
_cell.length_c   1.000
_cell.angle_alpha   90.00
_cell.angle_beta   90.00
_cell.angle_gamma   90.00
#
_symmetry.space_group_name_H-M   'P 1'
#
loop_
_entity.id
_entity.type
_entity.pdbx_description
1 polymer ?
#
loop_
_entity_poly.entity_id
_entity_poly.type
_entity_poly.pdbx_seq_one_letter_code
_entity_poly.pdbx_strand_id
1 'polypeptide(L)'
;MNGTTCFNSVIINPPPMKVLLFPEEGWARTASNSHLLLKTPWWSSRYCHVLTVEGTKRTKTMGRMVCYGSGDLFVEGTFRDEPDGDFRLILSPNLSMADERRGYQMIGSLERGDRRSDVWQTTHFAVTKNQSIP
;
A
#
# COMPACT_ATOMS: atom_id res chain seq x y z
N MET A 1 8.94 -16.18 18.94
CA MET A 1 7.76 -15.84 18.12
C MET A 1 8.27 -15.20 16.83
N ASN A 2 8.43 -16.01 15.79
CA ASN A 2 9.10 -15.62 14.54
C ASN A 2 8.05 -15.11 13.54
N GLY A 3 7.79 -13.81 13.55
CA GLY A 3 6.84 -13.16 12.64
C GLY A 3 7.39 -13.00 11.22
N THR A 4 7.65 -14.09 10.50
CA THR A 4 8.34 -14.04 9.19
C THR A 4 7.55 -14.61 8.01
N THR A 5 6.25 -14.84 8.08
CA THR A 5 5.56 -15.59 6.99
C THR A 5 4.16 -15.11 6.66
N CYS A 6 4.02 -13.84 6.27
CA CYS A 6 2.79 -13.39 5.57
C CYS A 6 3.08 -13.06 4.10
N PHE A 7 4.30 -12.57 3.80
CA PHE A 7 4.62 -11.97 2.49
C PHE A 7 5.92 -12.46 1.82
N ASN A 8 6.66 -13.36 2.44
CA ASN A 8 7.92 -13.88 1.89
C ASN A 8 7.74 -14.59 0.52
N SER A 9 6.55 -15.10 0.19
CA SER A 9 6.29 -15.77 -1.09
C SER A 9 5.71 -14.85 -2.18
N VAL A 10 5.11 -13.70 -1.84
CA VAL A 10 4.34 -12.89 -2.80
C VAL A 10 5.15 -11.73 -3.41
N ILE A 11 6.31 -11.37 -2.84
CA ILE A 11 7.06 -10.19 -3.33
C ILE A 11 8.52 -10.50 -3.66
N ILE A 12 9.01 -11.70 -3.34
CA ILE A 12 10.40 -12.08 -3.62
C ILE A 12 10.64 -12.47 -5.10
N ASN A 13 9.60 -12.75 -5.90
CA ASN A 13 9.62 -12.70 -7.39
C ASN A 13 8.24 -12.97 -8.06
N PRO A 14 7.26 -12.08 -7.91
CA PRO A 14 6.23 -11.83 -8.96
C PRO A 14 6.19 -10.35 -9.41
N PRO A 15 5.30 -9.93 -10.35
CA PRO A 15 5.11 -8.52 -10.66
C PRO A 15 4.80 -7.70 -9.38
N PRO A 16 5.16 -6.40 -9.36
CA PRO A 16 4.93 -5.56 -8.19
C PRO A 16 3.45 -5.58 -7.80
N MET A 17 3.18 -5.72 -6.51
CA MET A 17 1.82 -5.69 -5.98
C MET A 17 1.21 -4.32 -6.31
N LYS A 18 0.11 -4.32 -7.05
CA LYS A 18 -0.64 -3.11 -7.39
C LYS A 18 -1.71 -2.86 -6.33
N VAL A 19 -1.65 -1.68 -5.72
CA VAL A 19 -2.64 -1.18 -4.76
C VAL A 19 -3.41 -0.06 -5.44
N LEU A 20 -4.68 -0.29 -5.73
CA LEU A 20 -5.57 0.73 -6.28
C LEU A 20 -6.01 1.66 -5.15
N LEU A 21 -6.03 2.97 -5.43
CA LEU A 21 -6.42 3.98 -4.47
C LEU A 21 -7.71 4.65 -4.94
N PHE A 22 -8.68 4.75 -4.03
CA PHE A 22 -9.93 5.47 -4.24
C PHE A 22 -10.00 6.60 -3.22
N PRO A 23 -10.08 7.87 -3.65
CA PRO A 23 -10.04 8.99 -2.72
C PRO A 23 -11.25 8.97 -1.79
N GLU A 24 -11.00 9.23 -0.51
CA GLU A 24 -12.06 9.48 0.47
C GLU A 24 -12.78 10.81 0.18
N GLU A 25 -14.01 10.93 0.66
CA GLU A 25 -14.81 12.14 0.48
C GLU A 25 -14.07 13.36 1.06
N GLY A 26 -13.88 14.41 0.25
CA GLY A 26 -13.10 15.61 0.62
C GLY A 26 -11.62 15.59 0.18
N TRP A 27 -11.06 14.44 -0.20
CA TRP A 27 -9.69 14.32 -0.71
C TRP A 27 -9.59 14.25 -2.24
N ALA A 28 -10.70 14.48 -2.95
CA ALA A 28 -10.88 14.30 -4.40
C ALA A 28 -10.01 15.21 -5.32
N ARG A 29 -8.88 15.76 -4.86
CA ARG A 29 -8.05 16.67 -5.64
C ARG A 29 -7.08 16.01 -6.62
N THR A 30 -6.92 14.69 -6.67
CA THR A 30 -5.93 14.08 -7.57
C THR A 30 -6.32 12.71 -8.11
N ALA A 31 -6.64 12.69 -9.41
CA ALA A 31 -6.74 11.56 -10.34
C ALA A 31 -7.58 10.35 -9.91
N SER A 32 -8.70 10.15 -10.60
CA SER A 32 -9.61 9.00 -10.55
C SER A 32 -8.99 7.64 -10.93
N ASN A 33 -7.66 7.50 -10.94
CA ASN A 33 -6.90 6.29 -11.31
C ASN A 33 -5.52 6.18 -10.60
N SER A 34 -5.34 6.80 -9.42
CA SER A 34 -4.08 6.69 -8.68
C SER A 34 -3.86 5.27 -8.13
N HIS A 35 -2.61 4.81 -8.15
CA HIS A 35 -2.25 3.52 -7.57
C HIS A 35 -0.81 3.49 -7.07
N LEU A 36 -0.54 2.59 -6.13
CA LEU A 36 0.81 2.27 -5.67
C LEU A 36 1.27 0.97 -6.31
N LEU A 37 2.56 0.90 -6.63
CA LEU A 37 3.25 -0.36 -6.90
C LEU A 37 4.22 -0.65 -5.77
N LEU A 38 4.05 -1.80 -5.10
CA LEU A 38 4.90 -2.27 -4.02
C LEU A 38 5.80 -3.39 -4.52
N LYS A 39 7.11 -3.26 -4.28
CA LYS A 39 8.08 -4.30 -4.61
C LYS A 39 9.16 -4.42 -3.54
N THR A 40 9.28 -5.58 -2.90
CA THR A 40 10.40 -5.87 -1.99
C THR A 40 11.68 -6.08 -2.80
N PRO A 41 12.81 -5.52 -2.36
CA PRO A 41 14.09 -5.91 -2.91
C PRO A 41 14.44 -7.34 -2.47
N TRP A 42 15.20 -8.05 -3.29
CA TRP A 42 15.62 -9.43 -3.01
C TRP A 42 16.38 -9.61 -1.69
N TRP A 43 17.01 -8.54 -1.18
CA TRP A 43 17.79 -8.55 0.07
C TRP A 43 16.99 -8.15 1.32
N SER A 44 15.72 -7.75 1.21
CA SER A 44 14.92 -7.39 2.38
C SER A 44 13.45 -7.73 2.23
N SER A 45 12.93 -8.43 3.23
CA SER A 45 11.49 -8.60 3.47
C SER A 45 10.90 -7.52 4.39
N ARG A 46 11.73 -6.61 4.91
CA ARG A 46 11.32 -5.54 5.86
C ARG A 46 11.15 -4.18 5.21
N TYR A 47 11.53 -4.05 3.94
CA TYR A 47 11.40 -2.83 3.18
C TYR A 47 10.83 -3.13 1.79
N CYS A 48 10.11 -2.18 1.22
CA CYS A 48 9.74 -2.22 -0.20
C CYS A 48 10.00 -0.89 -0.88
N HIS A 49 10.21 -0.96 -2.18
CA HIS A 49 10.01 0.18 -3.05
C HIS A 49 8.52 0.45 -3.18
N VAL A 50 8.15 1.70 -2.93
CA VAL A 50 6.80 2.23 -3.13
C VAL A 50 6.86 3.22 -4.27
N LEU A 51 6.13 2.95 -5.35
CA LEU A 51 6.00 3.86 -6.49
C LEU A 51 4.56 4.35 -6.56
N THR A 52 4.34 5.66 -6.41
CA THR A 52 3.06 6.29 -6.72
C THR A 52 2.94 6.48 -8.23
N VAL A 53 1.75 6.24 -8.77
CA VAL A 53 1.42 6.51 -10.16
C VAL A 53 0.12 7.31 -10.20
N GLU A 54 0.22 8.57 -10.61
CA GLU A 54 -0.88 9.53 -10.69
C GLU A 54 -0.89 10.16 -12.09
N GLY A 55 -1.65 9.58 -13.03
CA GLY A 55 -1.57 9.96 -14.44
C GLY A 55 -0.17 9.72 -15.00
N THR A 56 0.53 10.78 -15.37
CA THR A 56 1.93 10.73 -15.85
C THR A 56 2.96 10.92 -14.74
N LYS A 57 2.56 11.41 -13.55
CA LYS A 57 3.45 11.62 -12.41
C LYS A 57 3.80 10.27 -11.77
N ARG A 58 5.09 10.07 -11.52
CA ARG A 58 5.61 8.88 -10.83
C ARG A 58 6.61 9.30 -9.77
N THR A 59 6.31 9.05 -8.50
CA THR A 59 7.22 9.34 -7.37
C THR A 59 7.60 8.03 -6.69
N LYS A 60 8.90 7.83 -6.43
CA LYS A 60 9.42 6.61 -5.80
C LYS A 60 9.98 6.90 -4.42
N THR A 61 9.72 6.00 -3.48
CA THR A 61 10.37 5.99 -2.16
C THR A 61 10.62 4.56 -1.67
N MET A 62 11.23 4.45 -0.50
CA MET A 62 11.36 3.21 0.26
C MET A 62 10.44 3.26 1.47
N GLY A 63 9.57 2.26 1.61
CA GLY A 63 8.71 2.06 2.78
C GLY A 63 9.22 0.93 3.65
N ARG A 64 9.14 1.10 4.96
CA ARG A 64 9.32 0.02 5.95
C ARG A 64 8.04 -0.81 5.98
N MET A 65 8.18 -2.12 5.94
CA MET A 65 7.08 -3.08 5.98
C MET A 65 7.01 -3.78 7.32
N VAL A 66 5.80 -3.94 7.84
CA VAL A 66 5.49 -4.76 9.01
C VAL A 66 4.31 -5.64 8.66
N CYS A 67 4.46 -6.94 8.83
CA CYS A 67 3.39 -7.91 8.68
C CYS A 67 3.00 -8.42 10.07
N TYR A 68 1.71 -8.36 10.40
CA TYR A 68 1.18 -8.90 11.65
C TYR A 68 0.70 -10.34 11.46
N GLY A 69 0.63 -11.11 12.55
CA GLY A 69 0.23 -12.53 12.52
C GLY A 69 -1.17 -12.78 11.95
N SER A 70 -2.04 -11.75 11.94
CA SER A 70 -3.35 -11.74 11.28
C SER A 70 -3.28 -11.71 9.74
N GLY A 71 -2.10 -11.46 9.17
CA GLY A 71 -1.91 -11.22 7.73
C GLY A 71 -2.01 -9.75 7.32
N ASP A 72 -2.25 -8.84 8.27
CA ASP A 72 -2.28 -7.40 7.99
C ASP A 72 -0.87 -6.90 7.62
N LEU A 73 -0.83 -6.06 6.58
CA LEU A 73 0.38 -5.43 6.07
C LEU A 73 0.34 -3.93 6.33
N PHE A 74 1.40 -3.43 6.95
CA PHE A 74 1.64 -2.02 7.18
C PHE A 74 2.88 -1.60 6.39
N VAL A 75 2.75 -0.54 5.59
CA VAL A 75 3.87 0.06 4.88
C VAL A 75 3.94 1.54 5.22
N GLU A 76 5.07 1.97 5.76
CA GLU A 76 5.24 3.34 6.23
C GLU A 76 6.52 3.94 5.64
N GLY A 77 6.45 5.15 5.13
CA GLY A 77 7.58 5.79 4.46
C GLY A 77 7.39 7.27 4.24
N THR A 78 8.32 7.89 3.51
CA THR A 78 8.32 9.33 3.25
C THR A 78 8.69 9.60 1.81
N PHE A 79 7.84 10.32 1.07
CA PHE A 79 8.20 10.91 -0.22
C PHE A 79 8.92 12.23 0.02
N ARG A 80 10.26 12.21 -0.03
CA ARG A 80 11.10 13.35 0.38
C ARG A 80 10.90 14.62 -0.44
N ASP A 81 10.42 14.47 -1.67
CA ASP A 81 10.21 15.58 -2.61
C ASP A 81 8.75 16.08 -2.60
N GLU A 82 7.92 15.58 -1.68
CA GLU A 82 6.52 15.99 -1.51
C GLU A 82 6.32 16.69 -0.15
N PRO A 83 5.63 17.85 -0.11
CA PRO A 83 5.19 18.43 1.16
C PRO A 83 4.25 17.44 1.84
N ASP A 84 4.40 17.27 3.16
CA ASP A 84 3.65 16.28 3.95
C ASP A 84 3.76 14.85 3.36
N GLY A 85 4.96 14.53 2.86
CA GLY A 85 5.23 13.29 2.13
C GLY A 85 5.25 12.01 2.97
N ASP A 86 5.06 12.10 4.29
CA ASP A 86 4.91 10.91 5.13
C ASP A 86 3.59 10.20 4.79
N PHE A 87 3.66 8.87 4.75
CA PHE A 87 2.49 8.04 4.46
C PHE A 87 2.50 6.76 5.29
N ARG A 88 1.29 6.25 5.53
CA ARG A 88 1.03 4.94 6.11
C ARG A 88 -0.03 4.23 5.28
N LEU A 89 0.35 3.09 4.73
CA LEU A 89 -0.55 2.19 4.03
C LEU A 89 -0.85 1.00 4.95
N ILE A 90 -2.14 0.72 5.12
CA ILE A 90 -2.64 -0.39 5.93
C ILE A 90 -3.47 -1.26 5.00
N LEU A 91 -3.17 -2.55 4.93
CA LEU A 91 -3.89 -3.53 4.12
C LEU A 91 -4.21 -4.74 4.99
N SER A 92 -5.45 -5.20 4.93
CA SER A 92 -5.94 -6.37 5.65
C SER A 92 -6.52 -7.41 4.68
N PRO A 93 -6.27 -8.71 4.91
CA PRO A 93 -6.93 -9.78 4.18
C PRO A 93 -8.35 -10.07 4.70
N ASN A 94 -8.83 -9.37 5.73
CA ASN A 94 -10.15 -9.56 6.30
C ASN A 94 -11.22 -8.91 5.41
N LEU A 95 -11.67 -9.64 4.39
CA LEU A 95 -12.62 -9.18 3.40
C LEU A 95 -14.07 -9.46 3.82
N SER A 96 -14.99 -8.58 3.43
CA SER A 96 -16.41 -8.91 3.42
C SER A 96 -16.77 -9.77 2.20
N MET A 97 -17.92 -10.46 2.23
CA MET A 97 -18.45 -11.17 1.05
C MET A 97 -18.60 -10.26 -0.19
N ALA A 98 -18.85 -8.96 0.01
CA ALA A 98 -18.97 -8.01 -1.08
C ALA A 98 -17.61 -7.70 -1.72
N ASP A 99 -16.54 -7.64 -0.92
CA ASP A 99 -15.18 -7.38 -1.37
C ASP A 99 -14.60 -8.58 -2.12
N GLU A 100 -14.86 -9.79 -1.62
CA GLU A 100 -14.51 -11.03 -2.29
C GLU A 100 -15.17 -11.13 -3.67
N ARG A 101 -16.47 -10.80 -3.78
CA ARG A 101 -17.19 -10.76 -5.06
C ARG A 101 -16.63 -9.72 -6.05
N ARG A 102 -15.97 -8.67 -5.56
CA ARG A 102 -15.26 -7.68 -6.40
C ARG A 102 -13.87 -8.15 -6.83
N GLY A 103 -13.42 -9.31 -6.35
CA GLY A 103 -12.10 -9.88 -6.62
C GLY A 103 -10.97 -9.17 -5.87
N TYR A 104 -11.28 -8.49 -4.76
CA TYR A 104 -10.25 -7.94 -3.88
C TYR A 104 -9.52 -9.06 -3.15
N GLN A 105 -8.23 -8.85 -2.87
CA GLN A 105 -7.44 -9.75 -2.03
C GLN A 105 -7.13 -9.12 -0.67
N MET A 106 -6.95 -7.81 -0.65
CA MET A 106 -6.80 -7.02 0.57
C MET A 106 -7.50 -5.69 0.39
N ILE A 107 -7.96 -5.14 1.51
CA ILE A 107 -8.57 -3.82 1.61
C ILE A 107 -7.91 -3.04 2.75
N GLY A 108 -8.03 -1.73 2.72
CA GLY A 108 -7.59 -0.89 3.83
C GLY A 108 -7.49 0.56 3.41
N SER A 109 -6.49 1.28 3.91
CA SER A 109 -6.41 2.72 3.79
C SER A 109 -5.00 3.21 3.49
N LEU A 110 -4.92 4.32 2.76
CA LEU A 110 -3.73 5.14 2.66
C LEU A 110 -3.93 6.42 3.46
N GLU A 111 -3.05 6.63 4.41
CA GLU A 111 -3.00 7.81 5.26
C GLU A 111 -1.82 8.69 4.87
N ARG A 112 -2.01 10.00 4.98
CA ARG A 112 -0.98 11.04 4.83
C ARG A 112 -0.96 11.88 6.11
N GLY A 113 0.19 12.45 6.45
CA GLY A 113 0.30 13.23 7.68
C GLY A 113 1.73 13.52 8.06
N ASP A 114 1.99 13.65 9.36
CA ASP A 114 3.32 13.84 9.93
C ASP A 114 3.64 12.71 10.90
N ARG A 115 4.65 11.91 10.56
CA ARG A 115 5.08 10.79 11.39
C ARG A 115 5.67 11.23 12.72
N ARG A 116 6.21 12.46 12.82
CA ARG A 116 6.84 12.95 14.06
C ARG A 116 5.81 13.29 15.13
N SER A 117 4.69 13.87 14.72
CA SER A 117 3.58 14.22 15.61
C SER A 117 2.52 13.11 15.73
N ASP A 118 2.66 12.03 14.96
CA ASP A 118 1.70 10.90 14.85
C ASP A 118 0.29 11.37 14.46
N VAL A 119 0.22 12.47 13.70
CA VAL A 119 -1.03 12.99 13.15
C VAL A 119 -1.20 12.43 11.75
N TRP A 120 -2.21 11.58 11.58
CA TRP A 120 -2.52 10.91 10.32
C TRP A 120 -3.94 11.22 9.89
N GLN A 121 -4.11 11.42 8.58
CA GLN A 121 -5.42 11.58 7.97
C GLN A 121 -5.59 10.54 6.87
N THR A 122 -6.67 9.78 6.95
CA THR A 122 -7.06 8.88 5.86
C THR A 122 -7.41 9.69 4.62
N THR A 123 -6.77 9.34 3.50
CA THR A 123 -6.91 10.05 2.24
C THR A 123 -7.54 9.20 1.15
N HIS A 124 -7.29 7.88 1.18
CA HIS A 124 -7.80 6.95 0.20
C HIS A 124 -8.19 5.63 0.85
N PHE A 125 -9.26 5.03 0.34
CA PHE A 125 -9.50 3.60 0.44
C PHE A 125 -8.54 2.86 -0.51
N ALA A 126 -7.87 1.84 -0.02
CA ALA A 126 -6.83 1.11 -0.73
C ALA A 126 -7.22 -0.36 -0.92
N VAL A 127 -7.05 -0.91 -2.12
CA VAL A 127 -7.34 -2.32 -2.39
C VAL A 127 -6.30 -2.97 -3.29
N THR A 128 -6.12 -4.28 -3.11
CA THR A 128 -5.37 -5.12 -4.05
C THR A 128 -6.32 -6.06 -4.77
N LYS A 129 -5.99 -6.41 -6.02
CA LYS A 129 -6.73 -7.40 -6.82
C LYS A 129 -5.79 -8.48 -7.29
N ASN A 130 -6.34 -9.68 -7.50
CA ASN A 130 -5.65 -10.71 -8.26
C ASN A 130 -5.25 -10.14 -9.63
N GLN A 131 -3.94 -10.01 -9.87
CA GLN A 131 -3.44 -9.95 -11.24
C GLN A 131 -3.53 -11.38 -11.78
N SER A 132 -4.70 -11.80 -12.25
CA SER A 132 -4.77 -12.92 -13.17
C SER A 132 -3.90 -12.54 -14.36
N ILE A 133 -2.74 -13.18 -14.47
CA ILE A 133 -1.91 -13.16 -15.68
C ILE A 133 -2.84 -13.65 -16.80
N PRO A 134 -3.09 -12.85 -17.86
CA PRO A 134 -3.82 -13.36 -19.03
C PRO A 134 -3.08 -14.53 -19.68
#